data_AF-A0A933E6M9-F1
#
_entry.id   AF-A0A933E6M9-F1
#
_cell.length_a   1.000
_cell.length_b   1.000
_cell.length_c   1.000
_cell.angle_alpha   90.00
_cell.angle_beta   90.00
_cell.angle_gamma   90.00
#
_symmetry.space_group_name_H-M   'P 1'
#
loop_
_entity.id
_entity.type
_entity.pdbx_description
1 polymer ?
#
loop_
_entity_poly.entity_id
_entity_poly.type
_entity_poly.pdbx_seq_one_letter_code
_entity_poly.pdbx_strand_id
1 'polypeptide(L)'
;VEYVLEIPEGQSEEVALRLTELRARERIEIVRERNGRTVDLKPYLGETRLDAGRLWFTLHVRPEGTGRPEELCAALGLDPTAMRPRLMKLRTHLHRPASVRGSRGRGRR
;
A
#
# COMPACT_ATOMS: atom_id res chain seq x y z
N VAL A 1 5.62 4.18 -3.10
CA VAL A 1 4.96 5.51 -3.15
C VAL A 1 4.46 5.79 -1.76
N GLU A 2 4.84 6.93 -1.21
CA GLU A 2 4.48 7.36 0.14
C GLU A 2 3.20 8.18 0.11
N TYR A 3 2.31 7.88 1.04
CA TYR A 3 1.03 8.53 1.23
C TYR A 3 0.84 8.92 2.69
N VAL A 4 0.10 10.02 2.88
CA VAL A 4 -0.47 10.43 4.16
C VAL A 4 -1.97 10.45 4.02
N LEU A 5 -2.67 9.90 5.00
CA LEU A 5 -4.11 10.02 5.14
C LEU A 5 -4.42 10.67 6.49
N GLU A 6 -5.14 11.78 6.47
CA GLU A 6 -5.66 12.38 7.69
C GLU A 6 -6.91 11.61 8.15
N ILE A 7 -6.85 11.10 9.38
CA ILE A 7 -7.92 10.35 10.01
C ILE A 7 -8.80 11.32 10.81
N PRO A 8 -10.13 11.26 10.65
CA PRO A 8 -11.05 12.08 11.46
C PRO A 8 -10.83 11.90 12.96
N GLU A 9 -11.00 13.00 13.69
CA GLU A 9 -11.06 12.97 15.15
C GLU A 9 -12.17 12.00 15.59
N GLY A 10 -11.85 11.12 16.56
CA GLY A 10 -12.75 10.06 17.03
C GLY A 10 -12.64 8.71 16.32
N GLN A 11 -11.94 8.62 15.17
CA GLN A 11 -11.69 7.33 14.48
C GLN A 11 -10.26 6.80 14.65
N SER A 12 -9.37 7.59 15.26
CA SER A 12 -7.94 7.28 15.35
C SER A 12 -7.64 5.99 16.11
N GLU A 13 -8.31 5.74 17.24
CA GLU A 13 -8.11 4.52 18.04
C GLU A 13 -8.61 3.26 17.30
N GLU A 14 -9.78 3.36 16.68
CA GLU A 14 -10.34 2.27 15.88
C GLU A 14 -9.47 1.94 14.67
N VAL A 15 -8.98 2.97 13.97
CA VAL A 15 -8.02 2.80 12.87
C VAL A 15 -6.70 2.20 13.38
N ALA A 16 -6.21 2.58 14.56
CA ALA A 16 -5.02 2.00 15.15
C ALA A 16 -5.19 0.49 15.44
N LEU A 17 -6.34 0.10 15.98
CA LEU A 17 -6.68 -1.30 16.24
C LEU A 17 -6.73 -2.09 14.94
N ARG A 18 -7.51 -1.62 13.96
CA ARG A 18 -7.65 -2.27 12.64
C ARG A 18 -6.33 -2.33 11.88
N LEU A 19 -5.47 -1.30 12.00
CA LEU A 19 -4.13 -1.31 11.43
C LEU A 19 -3.27 -2.41 12.07
N THR A 20 -3.36 -2.58 13.39
CA THR A 20 -2.64 -3.64 14.11
C THR A 20 -3.10 -5.02 13.66
N GLU A 21 -4.42 -5.22 13.54
CA GLU A 21 -4.99 -6.45 13.01
C GLU A 21 -4.56 -6.73 11.56
N LEU A 22 -4.62 -5.73 10.68
CA LEU A 22 -4.16 -5.84 9.29
C LEU A 22 -2.67 -6.18 9.21
N ARG A 23 -1.85 -5.64 10.11
CA ARG A 23 -0.42 -5.95 10.18
C ARG A 23 -0.18 -7.39 10.61
N ALA A 24 -0.99 -7.91 11.55
CA ALA A 24 -0.91 -9.28 12.02
C ALA A 24 -1.39 -10.32 10.97
N ARG A 25 -2.28 -9.93 10.06
CA ARG A 25 -2.77 -10.83 8.99
C ARG A 25 -1.68 -11.17 7.99
N GLU A 26 -1.60 -12.43 7.58
CA GLU A 26 -0.68 -12.89 6.53
C GLU A 26 -1.12 -12.43 5.13
N ARG A 27 -2.44 -12.28 4.90
CA ARG A 27 -3.03 -11.85 3.63
C ARG A 27 -4.13 -10.82 3.85
N ILE A 28 -4.25 -9.88 2.92
CA ILE A 28 -5.26 -8.82 2.96
C ILE A 28 -6.05 -8.89 1.65
N GLU A 29 -7.11 -9.69 1.64
CA GLU A 29 -7.92 -9.89 0.44
C GLU A 29 -8.92 -8.76 0.24
N ILE A 30 -8.92 -8.17 -0.95
CA ILE A 30 -9.78 -7.04 -1.29
C ILE A 30 -10.36 -7.26 -2.68
N VAL A 31 -11.67 -7.05 -2.81
CA VAL A 31 -12.36 -7.17 -4.09
C VAL A 31 -12.25 -5.84 -4.83
N ARG A 32 -11.61 -5.85 -5.99
CA ARG A 32 -11.52 -4.67 -6.85
C ARG A 32 -12.83 -4.41 -7.55
N GLU A 33 -13.53 -3.34 -7.20
CA GLU A 33 -14.81 -2.97 -7.83
C GLU A 33 -14.73 -2.87 -9.36
N ARG A 34 -13.60 -2.38 -9.90
CA ARG A 34 -13.43 -2.19 -11.35
C ARG A 34 -13.55 -3.49 -12.16
N ASN A 35 -13.15 -4.64 -11.61
CA ASN A 35 -13.10 -5.90 -12.35
C ASN A 35 -13.57 -7.13 -11.56
N GLY A 36 -14.09 -6.92 -10.34
CA GLY A 36 -14.54 -7.98 -9.44
C GLY A 36 -13.45 -8.92 -8.95
N ARG A 37 -12.16 -8.64 -9.22
CA ARG A 37 -11.08 -9.57 -8.86
C ARG A 37 -10.65 -9.35 -7.41
N THR A 38 -10.55 -10.44 -6.67
CA THR A 38 -9.88 -10.46 -5.36
C THR A 38 -8.38 -10.34 -5.55
N VAL A 39 -7.77 -9.38 -4.87
CA VAL A 39 -6.32 -9.19 -4.84
C VAL A 39 -5.83 -9.18 -3.41
N ASP A 40 -4.65 -9.76 -3.19
CA ASP A 40 -3.95 -9.66 -1.91
C ASP A 40 -3.17 -8.34 -1.87
N LEU A 41 -3.53 -7.43 -0.96
CA LEU A 41 -2.88 -6.14 -0.79
C LEU A 41 -1.57 -6.24 -0.01
N LYS A 42 -1.40 -7.29 0.82
CA LYS A 42 -0.21 -7.46 1.66
C LYS A 42 1.12 -7.29 0.92
N PRO A 43 1.36 -7.90 -0.26
CA PRO A 43 2.62 -7.73 -0.99
C PRO A 43 2.88 -6.30 -1.46
N TYR A 44 1.84 -5.48 -1.63
CA TYR A 44 1.97 -4.10 -2.06
C TYR A 44 2.10 -3.13 -0.88
N LEU A 45 1.68 -3.52 0.33
CA LEU A 45 1.78 -2.70 1.52
C LEU A 45 3.20 -2.75 2.08
N GLY A 46 3.83 -1.58 2.15
CA GLY A 46 5.13 -1.38 2.78
C GLY A 46 4.98 -1.00 4.24
N GLU A 47 5.78 -0.02 4.67
CA GLU A 47 5.71 0.52 6.01
C GLU A 47 4.38 1.25 6.24
N THR A 48 3.82 1.09 7.45
CA THR A 48 2.65 1.80 7.93
C THR A 48 2.89 2.35 9.33
N ARG A 49 2.47 3.59 9.58
CA ARG A 49 2.62 4.27 10.87
C ARG A 49 1.43 5.21 11.07
N LEU A 50 0.79 5.13 12.23
CA LEU A 50 -0.23 6.09 12.64
C LEU A 50 0.39 7.02 13.70
N ASP A 51 0.31 8.32 13.49
CA ASP A 51 0.87 9.33 14.39
C ASP A 51 0.00 10.60 14.39
N ALA A 52 -0.39 11.09 15.57
CA ALA A 52 -1.21 12.30 15.74
C ALA A 52 -2.41 12.41 14.77
N GLY A 53 -3.18 11.31 14.58
CA GLY A 53 -4.33 11.27 13.68
C GLY A 53 -3.98 11.23 12.19
N ARG A 54 -2.71 10.99 11.83
CA ARG A 54 -2.24 10.86 10.46
C ARG A 54 -1.70 9.46 10.21
N LEU A 55 -2.27 8.77 9.25
CA LEU A 55 -1.81 7.48 8.78
C LEU A 55 -0.81 7.66 7.64
N TRP A 56 0.44 7.34 7.92
CA TRP A 56 1.53 7.26 6.95
C TRP A 56 1.63 5.84 6.43
N PHE A 57 1.70 5.69 5.12
CA PHE A 57 1.89 4.37 4.52
C PHE A 57 2.59 4.42 3.18
N THR A 58 3.28 3.32 2.87
CA THR A 58 3.94 3.12 1.57
C THR A 58 3.25 2.04 0.77
N LEU A 59 3.00 2.29 -0.51
CA LEU A 59 2.54 1.30 -1.47
C LEU A 59 3.62 1.03 -2.53
N HIS A 60 3.94 -0.24 -2.72
CA HIS A 60 4.87 -0.72 -3.72
C HIS A 60 4.14 -1.01 -5.03
N VAL A 61 4.81 -0.67 -6.14
CA VAL A 61 4.41 -1.11 -7.48
C VAL A 61 5.15 -2.41 -7.76
N ARG A 62 4.44 -3.44 -8.21
CA ARG A 62 5.02 -4.71 -8.63
C ARG A 62 4.65 -5.01 -10.09
N PRO A 63 5.34 -5.95 -10.78
CA PRO A 63 4.99 -6.33 -12.15
C PRO A 63 3.54 -6.83 -12.28
N GLU A 64 3.02 -7.49 -11.24
CA GLU A 64 1.67 -8.06 -11.22
C GLU A 64 0.58 -6.99 -11.00
N GLY A 65 0.98 -5.78 -10.56
CA GLY A 65 0.07 -4.66 -10.37
C GLY A 65 0.55 -3.65 -9.32
N THR A 66 -0.37 -2.78 -8.95
CA THR A 66 -0.14 -1.72 -7.95
C THR A 66 -1.24 -1.80 -6.90
N GLY A 67 -0.86 -1.76 -5.63
CA GLY A 67 -1.81 -1.53 -4.54
C GLY A 67 -2.30 -0.09 -4.57
N ARG A 68 -3.59 0.14 -4.36
CA ARG A 68 -4.19 1.47 -4.38
C ARG A 68 -4.45 1.97 -2.97
N PRO A 69 -4.30 3.27 -2.70
CA PRO A 69 -4.60 3.82 -1.39
C PRO A 69 -6.07 3.64 -1.01
N GLU A 70 -6.99 3.69 -1.98
CA GLU A 70 -8.42 3.40 -1.76
C GLU A 70 -8.68 1.98 -1.25
N GLU A 71 -7.87 1.01 -1.70
CA GLU A 71 -7.96 -0.38 -1.25
C GLU A 71 -7.52 -0.53 0.21
N LEU A 72 -6.49 0.22 0.63
CA LEU A 72 -6.08 0.26 2.03
C LEU A 72 -7.14 0.93 2.92
N CYS A 73 -7.77 2.01 2.46
CA CYS A 73 -8.89 2.64 3.17
C CYS A 73 -10.01 1.64 3.42
N ALA A 74 -10.44 0.93 2.36
CA ALA A 74 -11.49 -0.09 2.47
C ALA A 74 -11.08 -1.22 3.44
N ALA A 75 -9.82 -1.68 3.39
CA ALA A 75 -9.31 -2.69 4.32
C ALA A 75 -9.30 -2.24 5.78
N LEU A 76 -9.09 -0.94 6.03
CA LEU A 76 -9.19 -0.31 7.35
C LEU A 76 -10.65 0.01 7.75
N GLY A 77 -11.64 -0.38 6.93
CA GLY A 77 -13.05 -0.09 7.15
C GLY A 77 -13.39 1.40 7.08
N LEU A 78 -12.61 2.17 6.30
CA LEU A 78 -12.87 3.57 5.98
C LEU A 78 -13.50 3.66 4.59
N ASP A 79 -14.45 4.57 4.40
CA ASP A 79 -15.00 4.86 3.07
C ASP A 79 -13.93 5.52 2.18
N PRO A 80 -13.48 4.87 1.09
CA PRO A 80 -12.47 5.44 0.20
C PRO A 80 -12.89 6.78 -0.41
N THR A 81 -14.17 6.99 -0.67
CA THR A 81 -14.69 8.23 -1.27
C THR A 81 -14.59 9.38 -0.27
N ALA A 82 -15.00 9.15 0.98
CA ALA A 82 -14.86 10.13 2.05
C ALA A 82 -13.40 10.42 2.43
N MET A 83 -12.51 9.44 2.27
CA MET A 83 -11.07 9.60 2.59
C MET A 83 -10.26 10.25 1.47
N ARG A 84 -10.73 10.19 0.23
CA ARG A 84 -10.00 10.70 -0.94
C ARG A 84 -9.56 12.17 -0.83
N PRO A 85 -10.36 13.13 -0.31
CA PRO A 85 -9.91 14.51 -0.13
C PRO A 85 -8.84 14.67 0.96
N ARG A 86 -8.73 13.71 1.88
CA ARG A 86 -7.76 13.69 3.00
C ARG A 86 -6.49 12.90 2.69
N LEU A 87 -6.43 12.30 1.50
CA LEU A 87 -5.32 11.50 1.04
C LEU A 87 -4.33 12.39 0.27
N MET A 88 -3.12 12.52 0.80
CA MET A 88 -2.03 13.23 0.17
C MET A 88 -0.96 12.24 -0.31
N LYS A 89 -0.62 12.31 -1.60
CA LYS A 89 0.55 11.62 -2.15
C LYS A 89 1.79 12.48 -1.90
N LEU A 90 2.75 11.95 -1.15
CA LEU A 90 3.95 12.71 -0.78
C LEU A 90 5.06 12.50 -1.81
N ARG A 91 5.54 11.27 -1.96
CA ARG A 91 6.72 10.99 -2.78
C ARG A 91 6.63 9.66 -3.52
N THR A 92 7.17 9.64 -4.74
CA THR A 92 7.32 8.40 -5.51
C THR A 92 8.79 8.00 -5.49
N HIS A 93 9.06 6.85 -4.89
CA HIS A 93 10.39 6.23 -4.92
C HIS A 93 10.42 5.24 -6.06
N LEU A 94 11.28 5.48 -7.06
CA LEU A 94 11.49 4.55 -8.16
C LEU A 94 12.51 3.52 -7.69
N HIS A 95 12.05 2.32 -7.31
CA HIS A 95 12.97 1.24 -7.00
C HIS A 95 13.56 0.75 -8.31
N ARG A 96 14.81 1.16 -8.62
CA ARG A 96 15.55 0.63 -9.76
C ARG A 96 15.92 -0.82 -9.41
N PRO A 97 15.40 -1.84 -10.12
CA PRO A 97 15.87 -3.20 -9.89
C PRO A 97 17.37 -3.22 -10.21
N ALA A 98 18.16 -3.88 -9.35
CA ALA A 98 19.57 -4.12 -9.61
C ALA A 98 19.65 -4.83 -10.97
N SER A 99 20.16 -4.11 -11.98
CA SER A 99 20.35 -4.64 -13.32
C SER A 99 21.20 -5.90 -13.21
N VAL A 100 20.61 -7.05 -13.54
CA VAL A 100 21.32 -8.31 -13.71
C VAL A 100 22.40 -8.07 -14.77
N ARG A 101 23.63 -7.95 -14.31
CA ARG A 101 24.80 -7.77 -15.17
C ARG A 101 25.07 -9.13 -15.81
N GLY A 102 24.39 -9.40 -16.93
CA GLY A 102 24.60 -10.59 -17.74
C GLY A 102 26.07 -10.67 -18.15
N SER A 103 26.79 -11.59 -17.53
CA SER A 103 28.12 -12.04 -17.90
C SER A 103 28.07 -12.60 -19.33
N ARG A 104 28.45 -11.78 -20.31
CA ARG A 104 28.79 -12.26 -21.65
C ARG A 104 30.10 -13.04 -21.56
N GLY A 105 29.99 -14.35 -21.39
CA GLY A 105 31.07 -15.27 -21.68
C GLY A 105 31.39 -15.21 -23.17
N ARG A 106 32.48 -14.51 -23.53
CA ARG A 106 33.13 -14.70 -24.84
C ARG A 106 33.84 -16.05 -24.80
N GLY A 107 33.15 -17.10 -25.26
CA GLY A 107 33.81 -18.32 -25.71
C GLY A 107 34.52 -18.02 -27.02
N ARG A 108 35.83 -17.73 -26.95
CA ARG A 108 36.76 -17.94 -28.06
C ARG A 108 37.50 -19.23 -27.76
N ARG A 109 37.31 -20.25 -28.59
CA ARG A 109 38.35 -21.06 -29.23
C ARG A 109 37.68 -22.16 -30.05
#